data_AF-A0A3M1HPB0-F1
#
_entry.id   AF-A0A3M1HPB0-F1
#
_cell.length_a   1.000
_cell.length_b   1.000
_cell.length_c   1.000
_cell.angle_alpha   90.00
_cell.angle_beta   90.00
_cell.angle_gamma   90.00
#
_symmetry.space_group_name_H-M   'P 1'
#
loop_
_entity.id
_entity.type
_entity.pdbx_description
1 polymer ?
#
loop_
_entity_poly.entity_id
_entity_poly.type
_entity_poly.pdbx_seq_one_letter_code
_entity_poly.pdbx_strand_id
1 'polypeptide(L)'
;MADAGLRPSEVAQRLGISPATLRRWSQQFGEFLSNNASTTGTGNSGRSHRRYSVEDVVVLERIQQMLQKGMTYESVREYFSVSGAVAPSQAAVAGEPEFDGEDETLELVQAASDQTALAAPSDSAQNMPDLALLIADTLTNLSDSQQIILSGQQTERQLLGVVLQDNFNLKEENRRLRERMVETERRVYELRRELDKERQEERERMRQMESYLFELQRRLDSLSEPVSQHEAPAAEQTYVDESYYAEEPAIEEEMQPYETPWPEEQSREAEQPARRKRSFWDWIFGRY
;
A
#
# COMPACT_ATOMS: atom_id res chain seq x y z
N MET A 1 -7.83 -35.53 12.14
CA MET A 1 -9.09 -35.20 11.44
C MET A 1 -8.72 -34.24 10.31
N ALA A 2 -9.04 -34.56 9.06
CA ALA A 2 -8.74 -33.68 7.93
C ALA A 2 -9.74 -32.52 7.98
N ASP A 3 -9.30 -31.36 8.45
CA ASP A 3 -10.17 -30.20 8.56
C ASP A 3 -10.53 -29.71 7.16
N ALA A 4 -11.82 -29.72 6.86
CA ALA A 4 -12.32 -29.31 5.55
C ALA A 4 -12.16 -27.79 5.45
N GLY A 5 -11.01 -27.34 4.93
CA GLY A 5 -10.64 -25.93 4.94
C GLY A 5 -11.75 -25.01 4.41
N LEU A 6 -12.01 -23.95 5.17
CA LEU A 6 -13.07 -22.97 4.97
C LEU A 6 -12.95 -22.28 3.63
N ARG A 7 -14.10 -21.99 3.02
CA ARG A 7 -14.14 -21.25 1.75
C ARG A 7 -13.79 -19.77 1.98
N PRO A 8 -13.21 -19.08 0.99
CA PRO A 8 -12.87 -17.67 1.11
C PRO A 8 -14.08 -16.78 1.47
N SER A 9 -15.29 -17.15 1.01
CA SER A 9 -16.53 -16.43 1.35
C SER A 9 -16.91 -16.57 2.82
N GLU A 10 -16.73 -17.75 3.41
CA GLU A 10 -17.05 -18.02 4.82
C GLU A 10 -16.08 -17.29 5.75
N VAL A 11 -14.79 -17.30 5.42
CA VAL A 11 -13.77 -16.53 6.15
C VAL A 11 -14.03 -15.03 6.09
N ALA A 12 -14.36 -14.51 4.91
CA ALA A 12 -14.72 -13.10 4.73
C ALA A 12 -15.93 -12.71 5.59
N GLN A 13 -16.96 -13.56 5.63
CA GLN A 13 -18.15 -13.35 6.45
C GLN A 13 -17.81 -13.39 7.95
N ARG A 14 -16.99 -14.35 8.39
CA ARG A 14 -16.60 -14.50 9.81
C ARG A 14 -15.76 -13.31 10.31
N LEU A 15 -14.87 -12.79 9.49
CA LEU A 15 -14.04 -11.63 9.82
C LEU A 15 -14.75 -10.28 9.59
N GLY A 16 -15.93 -10.28 8.96
CA GLY A 16 -16.66 -9.05 8.61
C GLY A 16 -15.95 -8.18 7.57
N ILE A 17 -15.14 -8.79 6.68
CA ILE A 17 -14.36 -8.07 5.66
C ILE A 17 -14.84 -8.41 4.24
N SER A 18 -14.55 -7.54 3.28
CA SER A 18 -14.87 -7.83 1.88
C SER A 18 -14.01 -8.99 1.33
N PRO A 19 -14.53 -9.81 0.40
CA PRO A 19 -13.71 -10.84 -0.26
C PRO A 19 -12.49 -10.29 -1.00
N ALA A 20 -12.54 -9.04 -1.48
CA ALA A 20 -11.40 -8.38 -2.12
C ALA A 20 -10.28 -8.08 -1.11
N THR A 21 -10.63 -7.66 0.10
CA THR A 21 -9.68 -7.44 1.20
C THR A 21 -8.99 -8.74 1.59
N LEU A 22 -9.76 -9.83 1.74
CA LEU A 22 -9.21 -11.15 2.05
C LEU A 22 -8.23 -11.64 0.97
N ARG A 23 -8.54 -11.40 -0.31
CA ARG A 23 -7.62 -11.73 -1.42
C ARG A 23 -6.32 -10.94 -1.35
N ARG A 24 -6.37 -9.67 -0.96
CA ARG A 24 -5.19 -8.83 -0.79
C ARG A 24 -4.36 -9.31 0.40
N TRP A 25 -5.00 -9.60 1.53
CA TRP A 25 -4.33 -10.11 2.71
C TRP A 25 -3.69 -11.48 2.46
N SER A 26 -4.35 -12.37 1.72
CA SER A 26 -3.76 -13.68 1.38
C SER A 26 -2.52 -13.56 0.48
N GLN A 27 -2.42 -12.50 -0.34
CA GLN A 27 -1.21 -12.22 -1.12
C GLN A 27 -0.11 -11.60 -0.27
N GLN A 28 -0.46 -10.69 0.63
CA GLN A 28 0.49 -9.95 1.45
C GLN A 28 1.04 -10.76 2.63
N PHE A 29 0.26 -11.68 3.17
CA PHE A 29 0.62 -12.49 4.33
C PHE A 29 0.66 -13.98 4.02
N GLY A 30 0.73 -14.35 2.73
CA GLY A 30 0.72 -15.73 2.28
C GLY A 30 1.85 -16.60 2.85
N GLU A 31 2.94 -15.99 3.30
CA GLU A 31 4.06 -16.65 3.98
C GLU A 31 3.71 -17.17 5.37
N PHE A 32 2.71 -16.58 6.04
CA PHE A 32 2.25 -16.96 7.38
C PHE A 32 0.94 -17.75 7.37
N LEU A 33 0.40 -18.01 6.17
CA LEU A 33 -0.81 -18.79 5.98
C LEU A 33 -0.43 -20.19 5.48
N SER A 34 -1.34 -21.14 5.64
CA SER A 34 -1.16 -22.49 5.12
C SER A 34 -0.90 -22.50 3.61
N ASN A 35 -0.16 -23.50 3.14
CA ASN A 35 0.14 -23.67 1.71
C ASN A 35 -1.11 -23.77 0.81
N ASN A 36 -2.26 -24.13 1.39
CA ASN A 36 -3.55 -24.21 0.70
C ASN A 36 -4.29 -22.85 0.64
N ALA A 37 -3.92 -21.91 1.51
CA ALA A 37 -4.42 -20.54 1.56
C ALA A 37 -3.58 -19.57 0.71
N SER A 38 -2.28 -19.85 0.55
CA SER A 38 -1.39 -19.06 -0.30
C SER A 38 -1.53 -19.39 -1.79
N THR A 39 -1.48 -18.35 -2.63
CA THR A 39 -1.41 -18.51 -4.10
C THR A 39 -0.01 -18.78 -4.62
N THR A 40 1.01 -18.72 -3.77
CA THR A 40 2.43 -18.77 -4.18
C THR A 40 2.98 -20.19 -4.26
N GLY A 41 2.12 -21.22 -4.19
CA GLY A 41 2.50 -22.62 -4.37
C GLY A 41 3.01 -22.89 -5.79
N THR A 42 4.32 -22.79 -5.94
CA THR A 42 5.10 -23.20 -7.11
C THR A 42 4.98 -24.71 -7.28
N GLY A 43 4.09 -25.18 -8.15
CA GLY A 43 4.08 -26.59 -8.54
C GLY A 43 2.70 -27.18 -8.78
N ASN A 44 2.32 -27.14 -10.05
CA ASN A 44 1.48 -28.14 -10.70
C ASN A 44 -0.04 -28.11 -10.40
N SER A 45 -0.81 -28.12 -11.49
CA SER A 45 -2.25 -28.42 -11.59
C SER A 45 -3.28 -27.40 -11.07
N GLY A 46 -3.84 -26.65 -12.03
CA GLY A 46 -5.26 -26.29 -12.13
C GLY A 46 -5.99 -25.66 -10.94
N ARG A 47 -6.30 -24.36 -11.03
CA ARG A 47 -7.39 -23.65 -10.29
C ARG A 47 -7.69 -24.21 -8.89
N SER A 48 -6.69 -24.44 -8.06
CA SER A 48 -6.93 -24.88 -6.70
C SER A 48 -7.61 -23.74 -5.95
N HIS A 49 -8.86 -23.96 -5.54
CA HIS A 49 -9.61 -22.97 -4.76
C HIS A 49 -8.94 -22.81 -3.41
N ARG A 50 -8.62 -21.57 -3.01
CA ARG A 50 -8.03 -21.28 -1.69
C ARG A 50 -8.90 -21.86 -0.59
N ARG A 51 -8.28 -22.61 0.31
CA ARG A 51 -8.92 -23.16 1.50
C ARG A 51 -8.15 -22.69 2.71
N TYR A 52 -8.86 -22.07 3.63
CA TYR A 52 -8.26 -21.55 4.85
C TYR A 52 -8.47 -22.56 5.96
N SER A 53 -7.42 -22.89 6.70
CA SER A 53 -7.52 -23.67 7.92
C SER A 53 -8.09 -22.82 9.06
N VAL A 54 -8.52 -23.45 10.15
CA VAL A 54 -8.93 -22.72 11.36
C VAL A 54 -7.77 -21.88 11.90
N GLU A 55 -6.54 -22.37 11.81
CA GLU A 55 -5.32 -21.64 12.18
C GLU A 55 -5.12 -20.38 11.32
N ASP A 56 -5.40 -20.46 10.02
CA ASP A 56 -5.30 -19.31 9.11
C ASP A 56 -6.28 -18.20 9.51
N VAL A 57 -7.47 -18.58 9.97
CA VAL A 57 -8.48 -17.62 10.44
C VAL A 57 -7.98 -16.87 11.68
N VAL A 58 -7.33 -17.56 12.62
CA VAL A 58 -6.74 -16.94 13.83
C VAL A 58 -5.63 -15.96 13.45
N VAL A 59 -4.78 -16.33 12.49
CA VAL A 59 -3.72 -15.43 11.98
C VAL A 59 -4.34 -14.19 11.34
N LEU A 60 -5.35 -14.37 10.48
CA LEU A 60 -6.04 -13.26 9.82
C LEU A 60 -6.80 -12.34 10.79
N GLU A 61 -7.37 -12.89 11.87
CA GLU A 61 -8.02 -12.12 12.93
C GLU A 61 -7.01 -11.24 13.68
N ARG A 62 -5.82 -11.79 13.99
CA ARG A 62 -4.76 -11.01 14.64
C ARG A 62 -4.19 -9.93 13.71
N ILE A 63 -4.05 -10.22 12.42
CA ILE A 63 -3.71 -9.21 11.39
C ILE A 63 -4.77 -8.10 11.38
N GLN A 64 -6.05 -8.46 11.38
CA GLN A 64 -7.16 -7.49 11.40
C GLN A 64 -7.09 -6.57 12.62
N GLN A 65 -6.90 -7.14 13.81
CA GLN A 65 -6.79 -6.36 15.04
C GLN A 65 -5.60 -5.38 15.00
N MET A 66 -4.46 -5.78 14.47
CA MET A 66 -3.29 -4.90 14.35
C MET A 66 -3.50 -3.77 13.33
N LEU A 67 -4.14 -4.08 12.20
CA LEU A 67 -4.49 -3.05 11.21
C LEU A 67 -5.54 -2.07 11.76
N GLN A 68 -6.48 -2.52 12.59
CA GLN A 68 -7.43 -1.65 13.27
C GLN A 68 -6.76 -0.73 14.32
N LYS A 69 -5.67 -1.18 14.94
CA LYS A 69 -4.81 -0.36 15.80
C LYS A 69 -3.96 0.67 15.03
N GLY A 70 -4.06 0.71 13.70
CA GLY A 70 -3.36 1.66 12.86
C GLY A 70 -1.95 1.22 12.44
N MET A 71 -1.57 -0.04 12.68
CA MET A 71 -0.28 -0.55 12.19
C MET A 71 -0.27 -0.64 10.66
N THR A 72 0.90 -0.41 10.06
CA THR A 72 1.09 -0.59 8.61
C THR A 72 1.24 -2.08 8.28
N TYR A 73 1.05 -2.44 7.01
CA TYR A 73 1.23 -3.81 6.53
C TYR A 73 2.66 -4.34 6.78
N GLU A 74 3.66 -3.46 6.70
CA GLU A 74 5.06 -3.80 6.92
C GLU A 74 5.34 -4.13 8.38
N SER A 75 4.89 -3.29 9.32
CA SER A 75 5.06 -3.55 10.76
C SER A 75 4.33 -4.82 11.21
N VAL A 76 3.16 -5.11 10.62
CA VAL A 76 2.45 -6.38 10.88
C VAL A 76 3.26 -7.57 10.37
N ARG A 77 3.86 -7.48 9.18
CA ARG A 77 4.71 -8.55 8.63
C ARG A 77 5.96 -8.77 9.49
N GLU A 78 6.61 -7.69 9.92
CA GLU A 78 7.76 -7.75 10.82
C GLU A 78 7.38 -8.43 12.14
N TYR A 79 6.26 -8.03 12.75
CA TYR A 79 5.75 -8.65 13.96
C TYR A 79 5.52 -10.17 13.80
N PHE A 80 4.94 -10.61 12.69
CA PHE A 80 4.77 -12.04 12.42
C PHE A 80 6.06 -12.76 12.03
N SER A 81 7.05 -12.08 11.47
CA SER A 81 8.37 -12.69 11.23
C SER A 81 9.16 -12.91 12.52
N VAL A 82 9.09 -11.96 13.45
CA VAL A 82 9.74 -12.04 14.76
C VAL A 82 8.99 -13.00 15.68
N SER A 83 7.65 -12.93 15.69
CA SER A 83 6.80 -13.81 16.50
C SER A 83 6.56 -15.18 15.87
N GLY A 84 6.88 -15.37 14.58
CA GLY A 84 6.65 -16.60 13.81
C GLY A 84 7.87 -17.52 13.69
N ALA A 85 9.01 -17.14 14.25
CA ALA A 85 10.16 -18.05 14.42
C ALA A 85 9.99 -19.01 15.61
N VAL A 86 8.96 -18.84 16.43
CA VAL A 86 8.64 -19.73 17.56
C VAL A 86 7.12 -19.88 17.64
N ALA A 87 6.63 -21.09 17.35
CA ALA A 87 5.26 -21.47 17.68
C ALA A 87 5.03 -21.27 19.19
N PRO A 88 3.84 -20.82 19.63
CA PRO A 88 3.60 -20.47 21.03
C PRO A 88 3.51 -21.73 21.88
N SER A 89 4.62 -22.11 22.52
CA SER A 89 4.58 -22.88 23.76
C SER A 89 4.41 -21.89 24.91
N GLN A 90 3.32 -22.01 25.64
CA GLN A 90 3.33 -21.64 27.05
C GLN A 90 4.49 -22.37 27.75
N ALA A 91 5.06 -21.71 28.76
CA ALA A 91 6.04 -22.17 29.76
C ALA A 91 7.55 -22.18 29.38
N ALA A 92 8.24 -21.12 29.81
CA ALA A 92 9.51 -21.07 30.57
C ALA A 92 10.01 -19.60 30.50
N VAL A 93 10.00 -18.78 31.56
CA VAL A 93 10.74 -18.91 32.84
C VAL A 93 12.21 -19.27 32.60
N ALA A 94 13.06 -18.25 32.49
CA ALA A 94 14.42 -18.16 33.06
C ALA A 94 15.23 -17.06 32.33
N GLY A 95 15.50 -15.94 33.00
CA GLY A 95 16.35 -14.87 32.47
C GLY A 95 16.12 -13.55 33.19
N GLU A 96 16.47 -13.53 34.47
CA GLU A 96 16.53 -12.34 35.34
C GLU A 96 17.35 -11.19 34.72
N PRO A 97 16.99 -9.94 35.06
CA PRO A 97 17.96 -9.12 35.78
C PRO A 97 17.53 -8.90 37.23
N GLU A 98 18.45 -9.23 38.14
CA GLU A 98 18.47 -8.88 39.55
C GLU A 98 18.00 -7.43 39.77
N PHE A 99 16.91 -7.27 40.53
CA PHE A 99 16.63 -6.03 41.24
C PHE A 99 16.08 -6.39 42.62
N ASP A 100 16.94 -6.23 43.63
CA ASP A 100 16.63 -6.31 45.06
C ASP A 100 15.47 -5.39 45.42
N GLY A 101 14.49 -5.92 46.16
CA GLY A 101 13.41 -5.11 46.75
C GLY A 101 12.15 -5.91 47.02
N GLU A 102 12.22 -6.75 48.04
CA GLU A 102 11.17 -7.14 49.00
C GLU A 102 9.80 -6.45 48.79
N ASP A 103 8.77 -7.20 48.35
CA ASP A 103 7.72 -7.72 49.24
C ASP A 103 6.47 -8.24 48.50
N GLU A 104 6.13 -9.48 48.85
CA GLU A 104 4.80 -10.05 49.06
C GLU A 104 3.65 -9.92 48.03
N THR A 105 3.42 -11.07 47.39
CA THR A 105 2.14 -11.79 47.28
C THR A 105 1.16 -11.38 46.17
N LEU A 106 0.86 -12.33 45.26
CA LEU A 106 -0.46 -12.62 44.70
C LEU A 106 -0.41 -13.81 43.73
N GLU A 107 -0.38 -15.05 44.26
CA GLU A 107 -0.90 -16.21 43.51
C GLU A 107 -1.38 -17.31 44.48
N LEU A 108 -2.63 -17.17 44.95
CA LEU A 108 -3.32 -18.20 45.71
C LEU A 108 -4.77 -18.32 45.20
N VAL A 109 -4.89 -18.83 43.97
CA VAL A 109 -6.16 -19.34 43.42
C VAL A 109 -5.91 -20.71 42.79
N GLN A 110 -5.63 -21.72 43.62
CA GLN A 110 -5.79 -23.15 43.31
C GLN A 110 -5.41 -24.03 44.52
N ALA A 111 -6.18 -23.97 45.61
CA ALA A 111 -6.10 -24.98 46.68
C ALA A 111 -7.43 -25.16 47.45
N ALA A 112 -8.57 -24.90 46.82
CA ALA A 112 -9.89 -25.08 47.43
C ALA A 112 -10.62 -26.30 46.84
N SER A 113 -10.04 -27.48 46.99
CA SER A 113 -10.71 -28.78 46.80
C SER A 113 -9.78 -29.88 47.32
N ASP A 114 -9.81 -30.13 48.63
CA ASP A 114 -9.58 -31.44 49.27
C ASP A 114 -9.10 -31.23 50.70
N GLN A 115 -10.06 -31.19 51.63
CA GLN A 115 -9.94 -31.79 52.96
C GLN A 115 -11.27 -31.67 53.71
N THR A 116 -12.18 -32.59 53.41
CA THR A 116 -13.23 -33.02 54.34
C THR A 116 -12.82 -34.38 54.88
N ALA A 117 -12.17 -34.43 56.05
CA ALA A 117 -12.08 -35.67 56.84
C ALA A 117 -11.67 -35.40 58.31
N LEU A 118 -12.67 -35.50 59.18
CA LEU A 118 -12.67 -35.96 60.59
C LEU A 118 -11.44 -35.72 61.48
N ALA A 119 -11.61 -34.83 62.48
CA ALA A 119 -11.38 -35.15 63.90
C ALA A 119 -12.03 -34.05 64.79
N ALA A 120 -12.81 -34.45 65.79
CA ALA A 120 -13.40 -33.61 66.84
C ALA A 120 -12.89 -34.09 68.21
N PRO A 121 -13.22 -33.48 69.37
CA PRO A 121 -13.77 -32.15 69.69
C PRO A 121 -12.93 -31.42 70.78
N SER A 122 -13.42 -30.26 71.25
CA SER A 122 -13.01 -29.46 72.44
C SER A 122 -12.11 -28.26 72.14
N ASP A 123 -12.67 -27.05 72.07
CA ASP A 123 -12.75 -26.15 73.23
C ASP A 123 -13.44 -24.84 72.80
N SER A 124 -14.59 -24.55 73.40
CA SER A 124 -15.50 -23.49 73.00
C SER A 124 -15.41 -22.32 73.97
N ALA A 125 -14.50 -21.36 73.74
CA ALA A 125 -14.57 -20.06 74.43
C ALA A 125 -13.73 -18.88 73.86
N GLN A 126 -12.80 -19.03 72.89
CA GLN A 126 -11.83 -17.92 72.62
C GLN A 126 -11.65 -17.45 71.16
N ASN A 127 -12.43 -17.91 70.18
CA ASN A 127 -12.18 -17.62 68.74
C ASN A 127 -13.00 -16.45 68.13
N MET A 128 -13.31 -15.41 68.90
CA MET A 128 -13.91 -14.16 68.37
C MET A 128 -12.94 -13.15 67.70
N PRO A 129 -11.60 -13.20 67.83
CA PRO A 129 -10.73 -12.25 67.13
C PRO A 129 -10.44 -12.62 65.66
N ASP A 130 -10.61 -13.89 65.28
CA ASP A 130 -10.16 -14.41 63.97
C ASP A 130 -11.07 -13.97 62.80
N LEU A 131 -12.39 -13.91 63.03
CA LEU A 131 -13.35 -13.40 62.05
C LEU A 131 -13.20 -11.88 61.84
N ALA A 132 -12.91 -11.14 62.91
CA ALA A 132 -12.75 -9.69 62.84
C ALA A 132 -11.49 -9.31 62.04
N LEU A 133 -10.41 -10.07 62.19
CA LEU A 133 -9.18 -9.94 61.40
C LEU A 133 -9.42 -10.28 59.92
N LEU A 134 -10.10 -11.39 59.64
CA LEU A 134 -10.46 -11.76 58.26
C LEU A 134 -11.34 -10.71 57.57
N ILE A 135 -12.30 -10.13 58.29
CA ILE A 135 -13.13 -9.03 57.76
C ILE A 135 -12.28 -7.79 57.52
N ALA A 136 -11.36 -7.45 58.43
CA ALA A 136 -10.44 -6.33 58.24
C ALA A 136 -9.58 -6.53 56.99
N ASP A 137 -9.01 -7.71 56.79
CA ASP A 137 -8.22 -8.07 55.60
C ASP A 137 -9.05 -8.02 54.30
N THR A 138 -10.30 -8.48 54.34
CA THR A 138 -11.17 -8.35 53.16
C THR A 138 -11.55 -6.90 52.85
N LEU A 139 -11.68 -6.04 53.87
CA LEU A 139 -12.00 -4.62 53.68
C LEU A 139 -10.79 -3.81 53.22
N THR A 140 -9.58 -4.11 53.71
CA THR A 140 -8.34 -3.53 53.16
C THR A 140 -8.13 -4.00 51.74
N ASN A 141 -8.26 -5.30 51.44
CA ASN A 141 -8.18 -5.80 50.07
C ASN A 141 -9.24 -5.17 49.15
N LEU A 142 -10.48 -4.99 49.63
CA LEU A 142 -11.52 -4.31 48.86
C LEU A 142 -11.19 -2.83 48.66
N SER A 143 -10.67 -2.14 49.68
CA SER A 143 -10.22 -0.75 49.60
C SER A 143 -9.07 -0.59 48.59
N ASP A 144 -8.09 -1.48 48.63
CA ASP A 144 -6.95 -1.49 47.72
C ASP A 144 -7.41 -1.76 46.28
N SER A 145 -8.34 -2.70 46.09
CA SER A 145 -8.94 -2.95 44.78
C SER A 145 -9.69 -1.71 44.24
N GLN A 146 -10.40 -0.98 45.10
CA GLN A 146 -11.07 0.26 44.71
C GLN A 146 -10.08 1.37 44.38
N GLN A 147 -8.98 1.48 45.12
CA GLN A 147 -7.92 2.44 44.85
C GLN A 147 -7.23 2.15 43.51
N ILE A 148 -7.03 0.87 43.17
CA ILE A 148 -6.49 0.43 41.87
C ILE A 148 -7.49 0.74 40.74
N ILE A 149 -8.78 0.50 40.93
CA ILE A 149 -9.79 0.81 39.90
C ILE A 149 -9.86 2.32 39.65
N LEU A 150 -9.82 3.13 40.71
CA LEU A 150 -9.84 4.59 40.58
C LEU A 150 -8.57 5.13 39.91
N SER A 151 -7.39 4.60 40.28
CA SER A 151 -6.14 4.98 39.62
C SER A 151 -6.17 4.56 38.14
N GLY A 152 -6.67 3.36 37.84
CA GLY A 152 -6.89 2.88 36.48
C GLY A 152 -7.78 3.83 35.66
N GLN A 153 -8.93 4.23 36.20
CA GLN A 153 -9.81 5.18 35.52
C GLN A 153 -9.19 6.58 35.34
N GLN A 154 -8.35 7.03 36.26
CA GLN A 154 -7.62 8.28 36.08
C GLN A 154 -6.60 8.18 34.95
N THR A 155 -5.86 7.06 34.88
CA THR A 155 -4.91 6.83 33.79
C THR A 155 -5.60 6.73 32.42
N GLU A 156 -6.76 6.07 32.34
CA GLU A 156 -7.54 5.97 31.10
C GLU A 156 -7.99 7.36 30.61
N ARG A 157 -8.44 8.22 31.51
CA ARG A 157 -8.82 9.60 31.15
C ARG A 157 -7.62 10.43 30.69
N GLN A 158 -6.46 10.26 31.31
CA GLN A 158 -5.23 10.93 30.90
C GLN A 158 -4.80 10.47 29.49
N LEU A 159 -4.79 9.16 29.25
CA LEU A 159 -4.48 8.59 27.94
C LEU A 159 -5.48 9.06 26.88
N LEU A 160 -6.77 9.07 27.18
CA LEU A 160 -7.79 9.60 26.27
C LEU A 160 -7.54 11.08 25.97
N GLY A 161 -7.12 11.87 26.97
CA GLY A 161 -6.75 13.27 26.78
C GLY A 161 -5.59 13.44 25.78
N VAL A 162 -4.52 12.66 25.95
CA VAL A 162 -3.37 12.66 25.04
C VAL A 162 -3.78 12.23 23.63
N VAL A 163 -4.52 11.12 23.49
CA VAL A 163 -4.97 10.62 22.18
C VAL A 163 -5.88 11.63 21.48
N LEU A 164 -6.78 12.30 22.22
CA LEU A 164 -7.61 13.36 21.66
C LEU A 164 -6.77 14.56 21.21
N GLN A 165 -5.80 14.98 22.03
CA GLN A 165 -4.88 16.06 21.68
C GLN A 165 -4.09 15.73 20.40
N ASP A 166 -3.54 14.52 20.32
CA ASP A 166 -2.82 14.03 19.15
C ASP A 166 -3.74 13.98 17.93
N ASN A 167 -4.99 13.55 18.11
CA ASN A 167 -5.97 13.55 17.03
C ASN A 167 -6.26 14.96 16.50
N PHE A 168 -6.39 15.95 17.38
CA PHE A 168 -6.56 17.34 16.99
C PHE A 168 -5.32 17.88 16.26
N ASN A 169 -4.12 17.59 16.80
CA ASN A 169 -2.87 18.01 16.18
C ASN A 169 -2.71 17.41 14.77
N LEU A 170 -2.97 16.11 14.63
CA LEU A 170 -2.94 15.40 13.33
C LEU A 170 -4.00 15.94 12.37
N LYS A 171 -5.18 16.32 12.84
CA LYS A 171 -6.21 16.94 11.99
C LYS A 171 -5.77 18.30 11.47
N GLU A 172 -5.12 19.09 12.32
CA GLU A 172 -4.58 20.38 11.93
C GLU A 172 -3.44 20.24 10.92
N GLU A 173 -2.51 19.30 11.15
CA GLU A 173 -1.45 19.00 10.20
C GLU A 173 -2.01 18.49 8.86
N ASN A 174 -2.99 17.58 8.88
CA ASN A 174 -3.66 17.11 7.67
C ASN A 174 -4.34 18.25 6.91
N ARG A 175 -4.98 19.19 7.60
CA ARG A 175 -5.55 20.40 6.97
C ARG A 175 -4.43 21.21 6.30
N ARG A 176 -3.32 21.45 7.01
CA ARG A 176 -2.18 22.19 6.49
C ARG A 176 -1.51 21.52 5.29
N LEU A 177 -1.43 20.19 5.28
CA LEU A 177 -0.91 19.42 4.15
C LEU A 177 -1.83 19.55 2.93
N ARG A 178 -3.16 19.48 3.12
CA ARG A 178 -4.12 19.69 2.03
C ARG A 178 -4.01 21.08 1.43
N GLU A 179 -3.86 22.12 2.25
CA GLU A 179 -3.64 23.49 1.78
C GLU A 179 -2.36 23.60 0.95
N ARG A 180 -1.23 23.04 1.45
CA ARG A 180 0.04 23.04 0.72
C ARG A 180 -0.05 22.26 -0.58
N MET A 181 -0.78 21.14 -0.61
CA MET A 181 -0.97 20.33 -1.81
C MET A 181 -1.70 21.13 -2.89
N VAL A 182 -2.82 21.76 -2.56
CA VAL A 182 -3.59 22.60 -3.49
C VAL A 182 -2.74 23.75 -4.02
N GLU A 183 -1.96 24.37 -3.16
CA GLU A 183 -1.03 25.44 -3.54
C GLU A 183 0.06 24.92 -4.51
N THR A 184 0.64 23.75 -4.25
CA THR A 184 1.62 23.13 -5.17
C THR A 184 0.99 22.71 -6.49
N GLU A 185 -0.23 22.18 -6.48
CA GLU A 185 -0.98 21.83 -7.70
C GLU A 185 -1.22 23.08 -8.55
N ARG A 186 -1.60 24.19 -7.91
CA ARG A 186 -1.74 25.48 -8.58
C ARG A 186 -0.44 25.95 -9.20
N ARG A 187 0.67 25.90 -8.47
CA ARG A 187 2.00 26.28 -8.99
C ARG A 187 2.43 25.40 -10.16
N VAL A 188 2.19 24.09 -10.10
CA VAL A 188 2.48 23.17 -11.21
C VAL A 188 1.65 23.52 -12.44
N TYR A 189 0.37 23.88 -12.26
CA TYR A 189 -0.48 24.31 -13.36
C TYR A 189 0.01 25.63 -13.98
N GLU A 190 0.41 26.60 -13.17
CA GLU A 190 0.97 27.87 -13.63
C GLU A 190 2.25 27.65 -14.45
N LEU A 191 3.19 26.85 -13.95
CA LEU A 191 4.42 26.51 -14.67
C LEU A 191 4.17 25.76 -15.98
N ARG A 192 3.25 24.79 -15.98
CA ARG A 192 2.87 24.09 -17.23
C ARG A 192 2.31 25.05 -18.26
N ARG A 193 1.47 26.00 -17.83
CA ARG A 193 0.89 27.01 -18.71
C ARG A 193 1.96 27.95 -19.28
N GLU A 194 2.94 28.36 -18.49
CA GLU A 194 4.07 29.18 -18.97
C GLU A 194 4.89 28.43 -20.01
N LEU A 195 5.23 27.18 -19.72
CA LEU A 195 6.02 26.34 -20.61
C LEU A 195 5.30 26.06 -21.94
N ASP A 196 3.97 25.90 -21.92
CA ASP A 196 3.19 25.76 -23.15
C ASP A 196 3.14 27.05 -23.97
N LYS A 197 3.15 28.23 -23.33
CA LYS A 197 3.27 29.52 -24.03
C LYS A 197 4.64 29.65 -24.69
N GLU A 198 5.72 29.37 -23.97
CA GLU A 198 7.07 29.44 -24.53
C GLU A 198 7.22 28.52 -25.75
N ARG A 199 6.71 27.29 -25.67
CA ARG A 199 6.66 26.37 -26.82
C ARG A 199 5.82 26.90 -27.97
N GLN A 200 4.73 27.59 -27.71
CA GLN A 200 3.91 28.22 -28.76
C GLN A 200 4.67 29.36 -29.42
N GLU A 201 5.30 30.24 -28.65
CA GLU A 201 6.13 31.33 -29.16
C GLU A 201 7.29 30.81 -30.00
N GLU A 202 7.97 29.74 -29.57
CA GLU A 202 9.04 29.11 -30.33
C GLU A 202 8.53 28.53 -31.66
N ARG A 203 7.39 27.82 -31.64
CA ARG A 203 6.75 27.31 -32.86
C ARG A 203 6.32 28.44 -33.81
N GLU A 204 5.84 29.56 -33.27
CA GLU A 204 5.50 30.73 -34.08
C GLU A 204 6.74 31.36 -34.73
N ARG A 205 7.85 31.48 -33.98
CA ARG A 205 9.14 31.91 -34.54
C ARG A 205 9.62 30.97 -35.66
N MET A 206 9.49 29.66 -35.48
CA MET A 206 9.83 28.69 -36.53
C MET A 206 8.94 28.85 -37.76
N ARG A 207 7.62 29.00 -37.60
CA ARG A 207 6.72 29.26 -38.74
C ARG A 207 7.06 30.54 -39.49
N GLN A 208 7.42 31.61 -38.76
CA GLN A 208 7.87 32.86 -39.38
C GLN A 208 9.16 32.63 -40.18
N MET A 209 10.13 31.92 -39.62
CA MET A 209 11.37 31.57 -40.32
C MET A 209 11.10 30.71 -41.56
N GLU A 210 10.26 29.69 -41.47
CA GLU A 210 9.84 28.86 -42.60
C GLU A 210 9.17 29.69 -43.70
N SER A 211 8.27 30.62 -43.34
CA SER A 211 7.65 31.53 -44.32
C SER A 211 8.67 32.42 -45.02
N TYR A 212 9.66 32.93 -44.29
CA TYR A 212 10.73 33.75 -44.85
C TYR A 212 11.64 32.94 -45.78
N LEU A 213 12.00 31.71 -45.41
CA LEU A 213 12.76 30.80 -46.26
C LEU A 213 11.99 30.47 -47.55
N PHE A 214 10.69 30.23 -47.45
CA PHE A 214 9.83 30.00 -48.61
C PHE A 214 9.75 31.21 -49.54
N GLU A 215 9.64 32.43 -49.00
CA GLU A 215 9.69 33.66 -49.78
C GLU A 215 11.03 33.86 -50.50
N LEU A 216 12.14 33.58 -49.82
CA LEU A 216 13.47 33.62 -50.42
C LEU A 216 13.61 32.61 -51.56
N GLN A 217 13.14 31.37 -51.35
CA GLN A 217 13.15 30.33 -52.39
C GLN A 217 12.32 30.76 -53.60
N ARG A 218 11.09 31.25 -53.39
CA ARG A 218 10.24 31.74 -54.48
C ARG A 218 10.88 32.88 -55.27
N ARG A 219 11.60 33.78 -54.59
CA ARG A 219 12.35 34.86 -55.25
C ARG A 219 13.53 34.32 -56.05
N LEU A 220 14.27 33.34 -55.53
CA LEU A 220 15.34 32.67 -56.27
C LEU A 220 14.80 31.94 -57.51
N ASP A 221 13.70 31.21 -57.39
CA ASP A 221 13.07 30.51 -58.51
C ASP A 221 12.64 31.50 -59.61
N SER A 222 12.04 32.63 -59.23
CA SER A 222 11.65 33.70 -60.17
C SER A 222 12.83 34.37 -60.87
N LEU A 223 14.02 34.36 -60.26
CA LEU A 223 15.26 34.82 -60.89
C LEU A 223 15.88 33.74 -61.78
N SER A 224 15.60 32.46 -61.49
CA SER A 224 16.13 31.32 -62.24
C SER A 224 15.34 31.01 -63.51
N GLU A 225 14.08 31.46 -63.61
CA GLU A 225 13.20 31.20 -64.75
C GLU A 225 13.78 31.87 -66.02
N PRO A 226 14.32 31.11 -66.99
CA PRO A 226 14.86 31.70 -68.20
C PRO A 226 13.70 32.17 -69.08
N VAL A 227 13.85 33.37 -69.63
CA VAL A 227 12.99 33.98 -70.66
C VAL A 227 12.86 33.02 -71.85
N SER A 228 11.91 32.10 -71.77
CA SER A 228 11.46 31.27 -72.90
C SER A 228 10.35 32.03 -73.62
N GLN A 229 10.69 33.23 -74.09
CA GLN A 229 9.97 33.91 -75.15
C GLN A 229 10.93 34.06 -76.33
N HIS A 230 11.16 32.95 -77.03
CA HIS A 230 11.52 33.00 -78.44
C HIS A 230 10.70 31.95 -79.20
N GLU A 231 9.61 32.48 -79.75
CA GLU A 231 8.94 32.10 -80.98
C GLU A 231 9.90 31.56 -82.06
N ALA A 232 9.75 30.29 -82.47
CA ALA A 232 9.98 29.84 -83.85
C ALA A 232 9.41 28.41 -84.09
N PRO A 233 8.91 28.11 -85.31
CA PRO A 233 7.99 27.00 -85.56
C PRO A 233 8.65 25.73 -86.11
N ALA A 234 7.91 24.62 -85.94
CA ALA A 234 7.84 23.43 -86.81
C ALA A 234 9.07 23.06 -87.65
N ALA A 235 9.77 21.98 -87.25
CA ALA A 235 10.34 21.01 -88.19
C ALA A 235 10.66 19.68 -87.50
N GLU A 236 9.97 18.64 -87.98
CA GLU A 236 10.48 17.30 -88.30
C GLU A 236 11.20 16.46 -87.23
N GLN A 237 10.44 15.45 -86.79
CA GLN A 237 10.89 14.09 -86.50
C GLN A 237 12.12 13.67 -87.33
N THR A 238 13.20 13.34 -86.64
CA THR A 238 14.08 12.24 -87.09
C THR A 238 14.41 11.35 -85.91
N TYR A 239 13.95 10.12 -86.05
CA TYR A 239 14.21 8.96 -85.23
C TYR A 239 15.64 8.51 -85.50
N VAL A 240 16.49 8.44 -84.47
CA VAL A 240 17.69 7.59 -84.49
C VAL A 240 17.75 6.85 -83.17
N ASP A 241 17.36 5.59 -83.28
CA ASP A 241 17.67 4.49 -82.38
C ASP A 241 19.16 4.21 -82.45
N GLU A 242 19.88 4.33 -81.34
CA GLU A 242 21.23 3.80 -81.24
C GLU A 242 21.48 3.31 -79.80
N SER A 243 21.11 2.05 -79.61
CA SER A 243 21.58 1.19 -78.54
C SER A 243 23.10 1.18 -78.48
N TYR A 244 23.68 1.62 -77.36
CA TYR A 244 25.00 1.17 -76.96
C TYR A 244 25.04 0.93 -75.45
N TYR A 245 25.17 -0.33 -75.11
CA TYR A 245 25.45 -0.80 -73.75
C TYR A 245 26.77 -0.21 -73.28
N ALA A 246 26.74 0.51 -72.17
CA ALA A 246 27.91 0.71 -71.33
C ALA A 246 27.55 0.25 -69.91
N GLU A 247 28.19 -0.85 -69.56
CA GLU A 247 28.17 -1.55 -68.27
C GLU A 247 28.57 -0.61 -67.13
N GLU A 248 27.77 -0.63 -66.05
CA GLU A 248 28.13 -0.78 -64.62
C GLU A 248 29.34 0.00 -64.01
N PRO A 249 29.25 0.45 -62.73
CA PRO A 249 28.94 -0.46 -61.63
C PRO A 249 27.90 0.02 -60.62
N ALA A 250 27.22 -1.00 -60.10
CA ALA A 250 26.48 -0.99 -58.85
C ALA A 250 27.31 -0.36 -57.72
N ILE A 251 26.83 0.77 -57.21
CA ILE A 251 27.04 1.11 -55.81
C ILE A 251 25.85 0.48 -55.08
N GLU A 252 26.02 -0.76 -54.66
CA GLU A 252 25.31 -1.30 -53.50
C GLU A 252 25.74 -0.48 -52.28
N GLU A 253 25.19 0.73 -52.13
CA GLU A 253 24.98 1.23 -50.78
C GLU A 253 23.70 0.55 -50.30
N GLU A 254 23.91 -0.57 -49.61
CA GLU A 254 23.02 -1.03 -48.55
C GLU A 254 22.80 0.13 -47.57
N MET A 255 21.94 1.08 -47.91
CA MET A 255 21.32 1.94 -46.93
C MET A 255 20.28 1.09 -46.24
N GLN A 256 20.75 0.26 -45.30
CA GLN A 256 19.90 -0.32 -44.29
C GLN A 256 19.00 0.80 -43.77
N PRO A 257 17.66 0.63 -43.72
CA PRO A 257 16.85 1.59 -43.01
C PRO A 257 17.40 1.58 -41.60
N TYR A 258 17.98 2.70 -41.18
CA TYR A 258 18.38 2.94 -39.82
C TYR A 258 17.07 3.09 -39.02
N GLU A 259 16.34 1.99 -38.85
CA GLU A 259 15.48 1.76 -37.70
C GLU A 259 16.42 1.67 -36.50
N THR A 260 16.95 2.81 -36.06
CA THR A 260 17.23 2.96 -34.64
C THR A 260 15.86 3.05 -33.97
N PRO A 261 15.47 2.05 -33.16
CA PRO A 261 14.40 2.25 -32.22
C PRO A 261 14.96 3.24 -31.20
N TRP A 262 14.39 4.44 -31.17
CA TRP A 262 14.65 5.40 -30.09
C TRP A 262 14.50 4.70 -28.73
N PRO A 263 15.48 4.79 -27.81
CA PRO A 263 15.32 4.29 -26.44
C PRO A 263 14.37 5.13 -25.56
N GLU A 264 13.59 6.04 -26.13
CA GLU A 264 12.77 6.99 -25.36
C GLU A 264 11.25 6.78 -25.47
N GLU A 265 10.79 5.80 -26.25
CA GLU A 265 9.35 5.51 -26.40
C GLU A 265 8.83 4.36 -25.52
N GLN A 266 9.69 3.61 -24.83
CA GLN A 266 9.26 2.70 -23.75
C GLN A 266 8.92 3.43 -22.43
N SER A 267 9.24 4.73 -22.33
CA SER A 267 8.91 5.54 -21.15
C SER A 267 7.61 6.35 -21.31
N ARG A 268 6.93 6.29 -22.48
CA ARG A 268 5.70 7.07 -22.76
C ARG A 268 4.42 6.24 -22.94
N GLU A 269 4.49 4.91 -22.98
CA GLU A 269 3.28 4.06 -22.88
C GLU A 269 2.83 3.77 -21.43
N ALA A 270 3.52 4.30 -20.42
CA ALA A 270 3.11 4.17 -19.01
C ALA A 270 2.00 5.14 -18.57
N GLU A 271 1.56 6.09 -19.41
CA GLU A 271 0.52 7.06 -19.03
C GLU A 271 -0.59 7.14 -20.09
N GLN A 272 -1.33 6.03 -20.26
CA GLN A 272 -2.74 6.18 -20.60
C GLN A 272 -3.43 6.96 -19.47
N PRO A 273 -4.18 8.05 -19.76
CA PRO A 273 -5.00 8.71 -18.77
C PRO A 273 -6.09 7.75 -18.32
N ALA A 274 -5.87 7.12 -17.17
CA ALA A 274 -6.88 6.37 -16.46
C ALA A 274 -8.11 7.26 -16.33
N ARG A 275 -9.14 6.87 -17.08
CA ARG A 275 -10.54 7.23 -16.89
C ARG A 275 -10.79 7.55 -15.41
N ARG A 276 -11.23 8.78 -15.18
CA ARG A 276 -11.83 9.30 -13.93
C ARG A 276 -12.33 8.16 -13.04
N LYS A 277 -11.51 7.75 -12.07
CA LYS A 277 -11.99 7.01 -10.91
C LYS A 277 -12.65 8.05 -10.01
N ARG A 278 -13.97 8.19 -10.13
CA ARG A 278 -14.77 8.68 -9.01
C ARG A 278 -14.39 7.81 -7.81
N SER A 279 -14.01 8.47 -6.73
CA SER A 279 -13.61 7.79 -5.50
C SER A 279 -14.77 6.92 -5.02
N PHE A 280 -14.48 5.67 -4.67
CA PHE A 280 -15.42 4.77 -4.01
C PHE A 280 -15.95 5.38 -2.69
N TRP A 281 -15.17 6.26 -2.06
CA TRP A 281 -15.60 7.03 -0.89
C TRP A 281 -16.62 8.15 -1.22
N ASP A 282 -16.67 8.65 -2.47
CA ASP A 282 -17.72 9.59 -2.91
C ASP A 282 -19.08 8.90 -3.09
N TRP A 283 -19.09 7.58 -3.32
CA TRP A 283 -20.33 6.78 -3.39
C TRP A 283 -20.81 6.31 -2.00
N ILE A 284 -19.90 6.04 -1.06
CA ILE A 284 -20.26 5.57 0.29
C ILE A 284 -20.67 6.71 1.23
N PHE A 285 -20.06 7.90 1.14
CA PHE A 285 -20.29 8.97 2.12
C PHE A 285 -21.20 10.13 1.66
N GLY A 286 -21.87 10.00 0.52
CA GLY A 286 -23.06 10.80 0.18
C GLY A 286 -22.95 12.29 0.49
N ARG A 287 -21.88 12.95 0.06
CA ARG A 287 -21.74 14.41 0.19
C ARG A 287 -22.16 15.05 -1.12
N TYR A 288 -23.39 15.56 -1.14
CA TYR A 288 -23.87 16.50 -2.14
C TYR A 288 -23.19 17.86 -1.97
#